data_AF-A0A1Z8MU68-F1
#
_entry.id   AF-A0A1Z8MU68-F1
#
_cell.length_a   1.000
_cell.length_b   1.000
_cell.length_c   1.000
_cell.angle_alpha   90.00
_cell.angle_beta   90.00
_cell.angle_gamma   90.00
#
_symmetry.space_group_name_H-M   'P 1'
#
loop_
_entity.id
_entity.type
_entity.pdbx_description
1 polymer ?
#
loop_
_entity_poly.entity_id
_entity_poly.type
_entity_poly.pdbx_seq_one_letter_code
_entity_poly.pdbx_strand_id
1 'polypeptide(L)'
;MPKLYEYLGISIFFYSNEHEPVHVHGRYQGRESKFEILIQNGEIKGIRSKTVRGRKTLDRVQQQLLQEFVEAYAEQIVQRWIDYFVYNREIATEIINQRVK
;
A
#
# COMPACT_ATOMS: atom_id res chain seq x y z
N MET A 1 -10.30 -1.75 -7.99
CA MET A 1 -9.07 -1.18 -7.41
C MET A 1 -9.46 -0.22 -6.31
N PRO A 2 -9.56 -0.68 -5.05
CA PRO A 2 -9.88 0.21 -3.93
C PRO A 2 -8.68 1.12 -3.67
N LYS A 3 -8.92 2.44 -3.70
CA LYS A 3 -7.94 3.43 -3.23
C LYS A 3 -8.07 3.55 -1.72
N LEU A 4 -7.01 3.21 -1.01
CA LEU A 4 -6.97 3.17 0.45
C LEU A 4 -6.67 4.55 1.01
N TYR A 5 -5.57 5.14 0.52
CA TYR A 5 -5.08 6.42 1.02
C TYR A 5 -4.64 7.33 -0.11
N GLU A 6 -4.65 8.63 0.18
CA GLU A 6 -3.85 9.64 -0.48
C GLU A 6 -2.89 10.23 0.53
N TYR A 7 -1.61 9.91 0.41
CA TYR A 7 -0.59 10.33 1.36
C TYR A 7 0.42 11.26 0.69
N LEU A 8 0.40 12.55 1.06
CA LEU A 8 1.28 13.58 0.47
C LEU A 8 1.29 13.54 -1.08
N GLY A 9 0.11 13.32 -1.69
CA GLY A 9 -0.09 13.20 -3.13
C GLY A 9 0.18 11.80 -3.72
N ILE A 10 0.72 10.86 -2.95
CA ILE A 10 0.89 9.46 -3.37
C ILE A 10 -0.45 8.74 -3.21
N SER A 11 -0.97 8.20 -4.32
CA SER A 11 -2.16 7.33 -4.27
C SER A 11 -1.76 5.92 -3.86
N ILE A 12 -2.33 5.43 -2.76
CA ILE A 12 -2.06 4.10 -2.19
C ILE A 12 -3.30 3.22 -2.37
N PHE A 13 -3.15 2.06 -3.01
CA PHE A 13 -4.27 1.24 -3.47
C PHE A 13 -3.94 -0.25 -3.58
N PHE A 14 -4.97 -1.08 -3.69
CA PHE A 14 -4.86 -2.49 -4.11
C PHE A 14 -5.27 -2.66 -5.57
N TYR A 15 -4.61 -3.59 -6.27
CA TYR A 15 -5.12 -4.07 -7.55
C TYR A 15 -6.28 -5.04 -7.34
N SER A 16 -7.16 -5.20 -8.32
CA SER A 16 -8.38 -6.02 -8.17
C SER A 16 -8.09 -7.54 -8.11
N ASN A 17 -6.93 -7.98 -8.61
CA ASN A 17 -6.50 -9.38 -8.64
C ASN A 17 -5.51 -9.70 -7.51
N GLU A 18 -5.72 -9.11 -6.35
CA GLU A 18 -4.83 -9.25 -5.20
C GLU A 18 -4.96 -10.63 -4.55
N HIS A 19 -3.86 -11.10 -3.96
CA HIS A 19 -3.79 -12.36 -3.23
C HIS A 19 -2.79 -12.22 -2.07
N GLU A 20 -2.67 -13.23 -1.21
CA GLU A 20 -1.58 -13.26 -0.24
C GLU A 20 -0.24 -13.59 -0.94
N PRO A 21 0.88 -12.94 -0.57
CA PRO A 21 1.02 -11.90 0.46
C PRO A 21 0.40 -10.56 0.05
N VAL A 22 -0.09 -9.77 1.01
CA VAL A 22 -0.79 -8.50 0.74
C VAL A 22 0.13 -7.55 -0.02
N HIS A 23 -0.19 -7.26 -1.29
CA HIS A 23 0.53 -6.24 -2.05
C HIS A 23 -0.16 -4.89 -1.90
N VAL A 24 0.61 -3.85 -1.59
CA VAL A 24 0.14 -2.46 -1.58
C VAL A 24 0.92 -1.66 -2.61
N HIS A 25 0.20 -0.91 -3.45
CA HIS A 25 0.78 -0.12 -4.53
C HIS A 25 0.73 1.36 -4.19
N GLY A 26 1.82 2.07 -4.46
CA GLY A 26 1.88 3.53 -4.40
C GLY A 26 2.19 4.11 -5.77
N ARG A 27 1.36 5.07 -6.20
CA ARG A 27 1.50 5.75 -7.49
C ARG A 27 1.58 7.26 -7.32
N TYR A 28 2.54 7.86 -8.00
CA TYR A 28 2.75 9.31 -8.04
C TYR A 28 3.27 9.73 -9.41
N GLN A 29 2.64 10.72 -10.04
CA GLN A 29 3.04 11.29 -11.34
C GLN A 29 3.39 10.23 -12.41
N GLY A 30 2.54 9.20 -12.56
CA GLY A 30 2.71 8.13 -13.55
C GLY A 30 3.75 7.07 -13.22
N ARG A 31 4.45 7.19 -12.08
CA ARG A 31 5.40 6.22 -11.54
C ARG A 31 4.75 5.39 -10.45
N GLU A 32 5.26 4.18 -10.26
CA GLU A 32 4.64 3.21 -9.36
C GLU A 32 5.67 2.27 -8.73
N SER A 33 5.49 2.05 -7.43
CA SER A 33 6.21 1.04 -6.64
C SER A 33 5.21 0.21 -5.87
N LYS A 34 5.60 -1.01 -5.48
CA LYS A 34 4.77 -1.87 -4.64
C LYS A 34 5.54 -2.40 -3.44
N PHE A 35 4.82 -2.68 -2.38
CA PHE A 35 5.31 -3.36 -1.19
C PHE A 35 4.52 -4.64 -0.96
N GLU A 36 5.19 -5.67 -0.48
CA GLU A 36 4.55 -6.91 -0.03
C GLU A 36 4.62 -6.97 1.49
N ILE A 37 3.47 -7.12 2.15
CA ILE A 37 3.37 -7.34 3.58
C ILE A 37 3.25 -8.85 3.80
N LEU A 38 4.28 -9.43 4.43
CA LEU A 38 4.36 -10.85 4.74
C LEU A 38 3.67 -11.13 6.06
N ILE A 39 2.64 -11.96 6.03
CA ILE A 39 1.86 -12.35 7.21
C ILE A 39 2.10 -13.84 7.47
N GLN A 40 2.38 -14.20 8.72
CA GLN A 40 2.49 -15.58 9.16
C GLN A 40 1.80 -15.73 10.52
N ASN A 41 0.87 -16.68 10.62
CA ASN A 41 0.07 -16.93 11.84
C ASN A 41 -0.66 -15.67 12.36
N GLY A 42 -1.16 -14.83 11.45
CA GLY A 42 -1.86 -13.58 11.80
C GLY A 42 -0.96 -12.42 12.19
N GLU A 43 0.37 -12.59 12.16
CA GLU A 43 1.33 -11.53 12.51
C GLU A 43 2.13 -11.08 11.30
N ILE A 44 2.41 -9.78 11.23
CA ILE A 44 3.28 -9.20 10.19
C ILE A 44 4.73 -9.60 10.51
N LYS A 45 5.36 -10.33 9.58
CA LYS A 45 6.76 -10.79 9.71
C LYS A 45 7.75 -9.95 8.91
N GLY A 46 7.28 -9.15 7.98
CA GLY A 46 8.15 -8.24 7.25
C GLY A 46 7.45 -7.55 6.09
N ILE A 47 8.11 -6.51 5.59
CA ILE A 47 7.65 -5.69 4.48
C ILE A 47 8.78 -5.62 3.46
N ARG A 48 8.46 -5.84 2.17
CA ARG A 48 9.46 -5.87 1.10
C ARG A 48 9.05 -4.97 -0.06
N SER A 49 9.92 -4.07 -0.48
CA SER A 49 9.71 -3.29 -1.71
C SER A 49 9.96 -4.14 -2.95
N LYS A 50 9.14 -3.97 -3.99
CA LYS A 50 9.37 -4.51 -5.33
C LYS A 50 9.05 -3.47 -6.40
N THR A 51 9.68 -3.65 -7.55
CA THR A 51 9.34 -2.89 -8.76
C THR A 51 8.06 -3.43 -9.40
N VAL A 52 7.36 -2.56 -10.12
CA VAL A 52 6.18 -2.94 -10.90
C VAL A 52 6.59 -3.09 -12.37
N ARG A 53 6.38 -4.29 -12.94
CA ARG A 53 6.75 -4.58 -14.33
C ARG A 53 6.08 -3.59 -15.29
N GLY A 54 6.85 -3.00 -16.19
CA GLY A 54 6.35 -2.06 -17.19
C GLY A 54 6.05 -0.65 -16.64
N ARG A 55 6.39 -0.36 -15.38
CA ARG A 55 6.28 0.97 -14.78
C ARG A 55 7.65 1.47 -14.34
N LYS A 56 7.83 2.79 -14.41
CA LYS A 56 8.97 3.46 -13.76
C LYS A 56 8.72 3.47 -12.25
N THR A 57 9.71 3.07 -11.48
CA THR A 57 9.69 3.13 -10.01
C THR A 57 9.54 4.57 -9.53
N LEU A 58 8.95 4.73 -8.34
CA LEU A 58 8.94 6.02 -7.65
C LEU A 58 10.37 6.54 -7.43
N ASP A 59 10.47 7.87 -7.44
CA ASP A 59 11.69 8.60 -7.17
C ASP A 59 12.09 8.41 -5.71
N ARG A 60 13.37 8.64 -5.38
CA ARG A 60 13.92 8.33 -4.05
C ARG A 60 13.08 8.91 -2.89
N VAL A 61 12.62 10.15 -3.02
CA VAL A 61 11.83 10.84 -1.99
C VAL A 61 10.47 10.14 -1.80
N GLN A 62 9.72 9.92 -2.88
CA GLN A 62 8.40 9.29 -2.83
C GLN A 62 8.50 7.82 -2.42
N GLN A 63 9.55 7.12 -2.83
CA GLN A 63 9.83 5.76 -2.40
C GLN A 63 10.02 5.69 -0.88
N GLN A 64 10.79 6.62 -0.31
CA GLN A 64 11.03 6.68 1.13
C GLN A 64 9.76 7.06 1.90
N LEU A 65 9.01 8.06 1.42
CA LEU A 65 7.72 8.43 2.03
C LEU A 65 6.73 7.26 2.01
N LEU A 66 6.61 6.56 0.88
CA LEU A 66 5.74 5.40 0.76
C LEU A 66 6.20 4.26 1.68
N GLN A 67 7.51 4.02 1.78
CA GLN A 67 8.05 3.01 2.68
C GLN A 67 7.68 3.30 4.14
N GLU A 68 7.99 4.52 4.62
CA GLU A 68 7.66 4.96 5.99
C GLU A 68 6.15 4.83 6.26
N PHE A 69 5.31 5.19 5.28
CA PHE A 69 3.87 5.03 5.37
C PHE A 69 3.45 3.57 5.52
N VAL A 70 3.92 2.70 4.63
CA VAL A 70 3.54 1.28 4.63
C VAL A 70 4.01 0.60 5.92
N GLU A 71 5.18 0.97 6.45
CA GLU A 71 5.68 0.47 7.73
C GLU A 71 4.80 0.95 8.90
N ALA A 72 4.46 2.24 8.95
CA ALA A 72 3.65 2.81 10.03
C ALA A 72 2.17 2.37 10.00
N TYR A 73 1.62 2.08 8.81
CA TYR A 73 0.21 1.75 8.60
C TYR A 73 -0.01 0.27 8.24
N ALA A 74 0.98 -0.58 8.46
CA ALA A 74 0.96 -1.96 7.97
C ALA A 74 -0.27 -2.74 8.45
N GLU A 75 -0.61 -2.64 9.74
CA GLU A 75 -1.79 -3.29 10.33
C GLU A 75 -3.09 -2.78 9.73
N GLN A 76 -3.23 -1.46 9.55
CA GLN A 76 -4.43 -0.85 8.97
C GLN A 76 -4.57 -1.19 7.49
N ILE A 77 -3.45 -1.29 6.76
CA ILE A 77 -3.45 -1.74 5.36
C ILE A 77 -3.94 -3.19 5.29
N VAL A 78 -3.42 -4.08 6.15
CA VAL A 78 -3.87 -5.49 6.23
C VAL A 78 -5.35 -5.56 6.58
N GLN A 79 -5.81 -4.77 7.55
CA GLN A 79 -7.23 -4.74 7.92
C GLN A 79 -8.11 -4.30 6.74
N ARG A 80 -7.73 -3.24 6.02
CA ARG A 80 -8.45 -2.81 4.81
C ARG A 80 -8.43 -3.86 3.70
N TRP A 81 -7.36 -4.65 3.61
CA TRP A 81 -7.28 -5.78 2.68
C TRP A 81 -8.32 -6.85 3.05
N ILE A 82 -8.40 -7.22 4.33
CA ILE A 82 -9.39 -8.18 4.84
C ILE A 82 -10.81 -7.65 4.60
N ASP A 83 -11.07 -6.40 4.96
CA ASP A 83 -12.39 -5.77 4.78
C ASP A 83 -12.84 -5.81 3.32
N TYR A 84 -11.94 -5.49 2.38
CA TYR A 84 -12.29 -5.47 0.96
C TYR A 84 -12.37 -6.86 0.33
N PHE A 85 -11.33 -7.69 0.46
CA PHE A 85 -11.22 -8.96 -0.29
C PHE A 85 -11.89 -10.14 0.40
N VAL A 86 -12.03 -10.12 1.73
CA VAL A 86 -12.67 -11.21 2.49
C VAL A 86 -14.12 -10.85 2.81
N TYR A 87 -14.34 -9.65 3.35
CA TYR A 87 -15.69 -9.23 3.78
C TYR A 87 -16.49 -8.47 2.71
N ASN A 88 -15.92 -8.19 1.54
CA ASN A 88 -16.57 -7.45 0.45
C ASN A 88 -17.15 -6.09 0.88
N ARG A 89 -16.45 -5.41 1.79
CA ARG A 89 -16.83 -4.08 2.27
C ARG A 89 -16.25 -3.00 1.36
N GLU A 90 -17.00 -1.91 1.21
CA GLU A 90 -16.47 -0.71 0.57
C GLU A 90 -15.40 -0.06 1.46
N ILE A 91 -14.31 0.41 0.83
CA ILE A 91 -13.22 1.11 1.53
C ILE A 91 -13.26 2.58 1.16
N ALA A 92 -13.43 3.44 2.16
CA ALA A 92 -13.31 4.88 1.98
C ALA A 92 -11.83 5.28 1.85
N THR A 93 -11.53 6.15 0.87
CA THR A 93 -10.19 6.73 0.74
C THR A 93 -9.95 7.74 1.86
N GLU A 94 -8.83 7.60 2.56
CA GLU A 94 -8.41 8.55 3.60
C GLU A 94 -7.28 9.44 3.08
N ILE A 95 -7.37 10.75 3.33
CA ILE A 95 -6.39 11.74 2.87
C ILE A 95 -5.50 12.16 4.04
N ILE A 96 -4.20 11.92 3.90
CA ILE A 96 -3.19 12.20 4.92
C ILE A 96 -2.17 13.19 4.35
N ASN A 97 -2.28 14.44 4.79
CA ASN A 97 -1.46 15.56 4.32
C ASN A 97 -0.28 15.89 5.25
N GLN A 98 -0.06 15.08 6.27
CA GLN A 98 1.02 15.25 7.24
C GLN A 98 1.88 13.99 7.26
N ARG A 99 3.20 14.15 7.41
CA ARG A 99 4.11 13.02 7.44
C ARG A 99 3.78 12.11 8.63
N VAL A 100 3.71 10.81 8.37
CA VAL A 100 3.54 9.81 9.42
C VAL A 100 4.78 9.80 10.33
N LYS A 101 4.58 9.67 11.63
CA LYS A 101 5.65 9.69 12.65
C LYS A 101 6.03 8.28 13.05
#